data_AF-A0A967I3K5-F1
#
_entry.id   AF-A0A967I3K5-F1
#
_cell.length_a   1.000
_cell.length_b   1.000
_cell.length_c   1.000
_cell.angle_alpha   90.00
_cell.angle_beta   90.00
_cell.angle_gamma   90.00
#
_symmetry.space_group_name_H-M   'P 1'
#
loop_
_entity.id
_entity.type
_entity.pdbx_description
1 polymer ?
#
loop_
_entity_poly.entity_id
_entity_poly.type
_entity_poly.pdbx_seq_one_letter_code
_entity_poly.pdbx_strand_id
1 'polypeptide(L)' 'MTVTLSLALTRADTDEVLWQNKKLSYFDEYVEAENALNTNRLRREAFRRIAEFLAEKIHKDLFEEY' A
#
# COMPACT_ATOMS: atom_id res chain seq x y z
N MET A 1 -7.95 7.75 6.66
CA MET A 1 -6.77 7.01 7.18
C MET A 1 -5.70 6.99 6.11
N THR A 2 -4.44 7.22 6.46
CA THR A 2 -3.33 7.26 5.48
C THR A 2 -2.38 6.11 5.72
N VAL A 3 -2.00 5.40 4.66
CA VAL A 3 -0.91 4.41 4.69
C VAL A 3 0.20 4.88 3.76
N THR A 4 1.42 4.85 4.27
CA THR A 4 2.63 5.15 3.51
C THR A 4 3.51 3.91 3.49
N LEU A 5 3.92 3.50 2.30
CA LEU A 5 4.77 2.35 2.07
C LEU A 5 6.10 2.79 1.44
N SER A 6 7.20 2.32 2.03
CA SER A 6 8.54 2.44 1.48
C SER A 6 9.04 1.03 1.16
N LEU A 7 9.39 0.79 -0.10
CA LEU A 7 9.78 -0.50 -0.63
C LEU A 7 10.96 -0.32 -1.60
N ALA A 8 11.90 -1.24 -1.53
CA ALA A 8 13.05 -1.32 -2.44
C ALA A 8 13.17 -2.76 -2.97
N LEU A 9 13.50 -2.88 -4.24
CA LEU A 9 13.92 -4.12 -4.87
C LEU A 9 15.44 -4.17 -4.82
N THR A 10 15.98 -5.11 -4.05
CA THR A 10 17.43 -5.31 -3.89
C THR A 10 17.86 -6.62 -4.52
N ARG A 11 19.01 -6.62 -5.19
CA ARG A 11 19.64 -7.85 -5.64
C ARG A 11 20.24 -8.56 -4.43
N ALA A 12 19.89 -9.84 -4.24
CA ALA A 12 20.23 -10.57 -3.01
C ALA A 12 21.71 -10.94 -2.84
N ASP A 13 22.49 -10.93 -3.92
CA ASP A 13 23.91 -11.29 -3.95
C ASP A 13 24.85 -10.08 -3.77
N THR A 14 24.43 -8.89 -4.20
CA THR A 14 25.23 -7.66 -4.15
C THR A 14 24.67 -6.57 -3.22
N ASP A 15 23.49 -6.78 -2.64
CA ASP A 15 22.70 -5.75 -1.94
C ASP A 15 22.43 -4.48 -2.77
N GLU A 16 22.59 -4.56 -4.08
CA GLU A 16 22.36 -3.44 -4.99
C GLU A 16 20.87 -3.12 -5.09
N VAL A 17 20.49 -1.85 -4.87
CA VAL A 17 19.11 -1.38 -5.05
C VAL A 17 18.83 -1.20 -6.55
N LEU A 18 18.01 -2.08 -7.10
CA LEU A 18 17.61 -2.06 -8.51
C LEU A 18 16.45 -1.10 -8.76
N TRP A 19 15.57 -0.95 -7.75
CA TRP A 19 14.44 -0.04 -7.81
C TRP A 19 14.00 0.34 -6.40
N GLN A 20 13.48 1.54 -6.24
CA GLN A 20 12.89 2.00 -4.99
C GLN A 20 11.70 2.90 -5.29
N ASN A 21 10.60 2.69 -4.58
CA ASN A 21 9.45 3.56 -4.73
C ASN A 21 9.73 4.97 -4.15
N LYS A 22 9.30 6.02 -4.85
CA LYS A 22 9.41 7.42 -4.38
C LYS A 22 8.31 7.77 -3.37
N LYS A 23 8.18 6.97 -2.30
CA LYS A 23 7.08 7.02 -1.31
C LYS A 23 5.70 6.82 -1.94
N LEU A 24 5.22 5.59 -1.88
CA LEU A 24 3.83 5.28 -2.19
C LEU A 24 2.96 5.58 -0.97
N SER A 25 1.99 6.49 -1.12
CA SER A 25 1.01 6.75 -0.07
C SER A 25 -0.39 6.78 -0.66
N TYR A 26 -1.36 6.27 0.10
CA TYR A 26 -2.76 6.34 -0.27
C TYR A 26 -3.62 6.60 0.96
N PHE A 27 -4.69 7.35 0.74
CA PHE A 27 -5.64 7.72 1.77
C PHE A 27 -7.01 7.15 1.41
N ASP A 28 -7.63 6.49 2.38
CA ASP A 28 -9.02 6.06 2.28
C ASP A 28 -9.79 6.45 3.54
N GLU A 29 -11.03 6.87 3.35
CA GLU A 29 -11.93 7.23 4.43
C GLU A 29 -12.71 5.99 4.89
N TYR A 30 -12.99 5.93 6.19
CA TYR A 30 -13.94 4.97 6.72
C TYR A 30 -14.87 5.72 7.68
N VAL A 31 -16.14 5.36 7.64
CA VAL A 31 -17.15 5.94 8.52
C VAL A 31 -17.09 5.21 9.86
N GLU A 32 -17.04 5.96 10.95
CA GLU A 32 -17.21 5.38 12.28
C GLU A 32 -18.67 4.95 12.47
N ALA A 33 -18.88 3.70 12.86
CA ALA A 33 -20.20 3.16 13.16
C ALA A 33 -20.52 3.34 14.65
N GLU A 34 -21.81 3.26 15.00
CA GLU A 34 -22.29 3.36 16.38
C GLU A 34 -21.70 2.30 17.32
N ASN A 35 -21.19 1.19 16.77
CA ASN A 35 -20.50 0.16 17.54
C ASN A 35 -19.03 0.01 17.12
N ALA A 36 -18.17 -0.27 18.10
CA ALA A 36 -16.73 -0.41 17.90
C ALA A 36 -16.37 -1.60 16.98
N LEU A 37 -17.20 -2.64 16.95
CA LEU A 37 -16.95 -3.86 16.17
C LEU A 37 -17.08 -3.61 14.66
N ASN A 38 -18.09 -2.83 14.27
CA ASN A 38 -18.34 -2.38 12.91
C ASN A 38 -17.33 -1.31 12.50
N THR A 39 -16.96 -0.37 13.37
CA THR A 39 -15.88 0.59 13.10
C THR A 39 -14.56 -0.13 12.80
N ASN A 40 -14.23 -1.18 13.56
CA ASN A 40 -13.04 -2.00 13.30
C ASN A 40 -13.15 -2.83 12.01
N ARG A 41 -14.35 -3.30 11.63
CA ARG A 41 -14.58 -3.95 10.34
C ARG A 41 -14.33 -2.97 9.19
N LEU A 42 -14.97 -1.80 9.22
CA LEU A 42 -14.85 -0.76 8.20
C LEU A 42 -13.41 -0.24 8.06
N ARG A 43 -12.71 -0.07 9.18
CA ARG A 43 -11.27 0.27 9.18
C ARG A 43 -10.42 -0.81 8.49
N ARG A 44 -10.68 -2.09 8.75
CA ARG A 44 -9.96 -3.20 8.08
C ARG A 44 -10.25 -3.24 6.58
N GLU A 45 -11.49 -2.97 6.18
CA GLU A 45 -11.86 -2.87 4.77
C GLU A 45 -11.14 -1.71 4.07
N ALA A 46 -11.06 -0.53 4.69
CA ALA A 46 -10.28 0.58 4.17
C ALA A 46 -8.79 0.23 4.04
N PHE A 47 -8.20 -0.43 5.05
CA PHE A 47 -6.82 -0.93 4.97
C PHE A 47 -6.61 -1.89 3.81
N ARG A 48 -7.54 -2.82 3.60
CA ARG A 48 -7.48 -3.79 2.51
C ARG A 48 -7.51 -3.11 1.14
N ARG A 49 -8.42 -2.16 0.92
CA ARG A 49 -8.51 -1.40 -0.34
C ARG A 49 -7.23 -0.61 -0.61
N ILE A 50 -6.70 0.05 0.43
CA ILE A 50 -5.42 0.75 0.33
C ILE A 50 -4.31 -0.24 -0.07
N ALA A 51 -4.22 -1.41 0.56
CA ALA A 51 -3.21 -2.42 0.24
C ALA A 51 -3.33 -2.95 -1.21
N GLU A 52 -4.54 -3.26 -1.66
CA GLU A 52 -4.82 -3.72 -3.02
C GLU A 52 -4.39 -2.65 -4.06
N PHE A 53 -4.77 -1.39 -3.85
CA PHE A 53 -4.37 -0.28 -4.72
C PHE A 53 -2.86 -0.08 -4.78
N LEU A 54 -2.19 -0.12 -3.63
CA LEU A 54 -0.74 0.05 -3.55
C LEU A 54 0.00 -1.12 -4.22
N ALA A 55 -0.50 -2.35 -4.10
CA ALA A 55 0.06 -3.52 -4.76
C ALA A 55 -0.05 -3.43 -6.29
N GLU A 56 -1.21 -3.02 -6.81
CA GLU A 56 -1.40 -2.80 -8.24
C GLU A 56 -0.46 -1.73 -8.77
N LYS A 57 -0.27 -0.63 -8.02
CA LYS A 57 0.66 0.43 -8.43
C LYS A 57 2.12 -0.03 -8.45
N ILE A 58 2.55 -0.82 -7.45
CA ILE A 58 3.89 -1.42 -7.46
C ILE A 58 4.08 -2.33 -8.67
N HIS A 59 3.08 -3.16 -9.00
CA HIS A 59 3.13 -4.03 -10.17
C HIS A 59 3.30 -3.23 -11.46
N LYS A 60 2.50 -2.18 -11.65
CA LYS A 60 2.60 -1.30 -12.82
C LYS A 60 3.97 -0.62 -12.92
N ASP A 61 4.44 -0.04 -11.82
CA ASP A 61 5.73 0.66 -11.78
C ASP A 61 6.92 -0.28 -12.04
N LEU A 62 6.81 -1.57 -11.69
CA LEU A 62 7.89 -2.56 -11.89
C LEU A 62 7.88 -3.25 -13.26
N PHE A 63 6.70 -3.46 -13.84
CA PHE A 63 6.55 -4.38 -14.98
C PHE A 63 5.88 -3.76 -16.22
N GLU A 64 5.19 -2.62 -16.09
CA GLU A 64 4.39 -2.05 -17.19
C GLU A 64 4.93 -0.70 -17.73
N GLU A 65 6.06 -0.20 -17.23
CA GLU A 65 6.78 0.91 -17.89
C GLU A 65 7.59 0.40 -19.10
N TYR A 66 6.90 0.22 -20.24
CA TYR A 66 7.48 0.11 -21.60
C TYR A 66 6.61 0.82 -22.65
#